data_AF-A0A9E4FWI8-F1
#
_entry.id   AF-A0A9E4FWI8-F1
#
_cell.length_a   1.000
_cell.length_b   1.000
_cell.length_c   1.000
_cell.angle_alpha   90.00
_cell.angle_beta   90.00
_cell.angle_gamma   90.00
#
_symmetry.space_group_name_H-M   'P 1'
#
loop_
_entity.id
_entity.type
_entity.pdbx_description
1 polymer ?
#
loop_
_entity_poly.entity_id
_entity_poly.type
_entity_poly.pdbx_seq_one_letter_code
_entity_poly.pdbx_strand_id
1 'polypeptide(L)'
;MSWVRIPPGGPLEIAKLCEYERLELPVELPEWFRLALGYSGVAILELTPDIAMESAGLPGGFHRDPADQIIVATARVHQVSLVTSDRKLVRYPHVWTVA
;
A
#
# COMPACT_ATOMS: atom_id res chain seq x y z
N MET A 1 -18.05 -10.27 -1.14
CA MET A 1 -16.71 -10.73 -1.57
C MET A 1 -15.80 -9.51 -1.64
N SER A 2 -15.10 -9.23 -0.54
CA SER A 2 -14.18 -8.10 -0.40
C SER A 2 -12.79 -8.51 -0.89
N TRP A 3 -12.35 -7.92 -2.00
CA TRP A 3 -11.01 -8.13 -2.55
C TRP A 3 -9.98 -7.28 -1.78
N VAL A 4 -8.86 -7.86 -1.38
CA VAL A 4 -7.75 -7.13 -0.76
C VAL A 4 -6.71 -6.85 -1.84
N ARG A 5 -6.69 -5.61 -2.36
CA ARG A 5 -5.68 -5.20 -3.33
C ARG A 5 -4.47 -4.66 -2.60
N ILE A 6 -3.30 -5.21 -2.89
CA ILE A 6 -2.04 -4.71 -2.31
C ILE A 6 -1.44 -3.73 -3.33
N PRO A 7 -1.33 -2.43 -3.00
CA PRO A 7 -0.66 -1.45 -3.84
C PRO A 7 0.85 -1.77 -3.94
N PRO A 8 1.55 -1.32 -4.99
CA PRO A 8 2.96 -1.62 -5.21
C PRO A 8 3.90 -1.17 -4.07
N GLY A 9 3.46 -0.21 -3.25
CA GLY A 9 4.17 0.20 -2.03
C GLY A 9 4.17 -0.86 -0.91
N GLY A 10 3.18 -1.75 -0.84
CA GLY A 10 3.10 -2.78 0.21
C GLY A 10 4.27 -3.77 0.15
N PRO A 11 4.56 -4.39 -1.00
CA PRO A 11 5.73 -5.26 -1.16
C PRO A 11 7.05 -4.53 -0.88
N LEU A 12 7.18 -3.28 -1.33
CA LEU A 12 8.36 -2.47 -1.09
C LEU A 12 8.54 -2.18 0.41
N GLU A 13 7.46 -1.85 1.12
CA GLU A 13 7.48 -1.55 2.55
C GLU A 13 7.89 -2.77 3.38
N ILE A 14 7.33 -3.95 3.09
CA ILE A 14 7.72 -5.20 3.77
C ILE A 14 9.20 -5.51 3.53
N ALA A 15 9.68 -5.38 2.29
CA ALA A 15 11.09 -5.59 1.96
C ALA A 15 12.00 -4.61 2.70
N LYS A 16 11.62 -3.33 2.78
CA LYS A 16 12.37 -2.27 3.48
C LYS A 16 12.39 -2.48 4.99
N LEU A 17 11.28 -2.92 5.59
CA LEU A 17 11.23 -3.21 7.02
C LEU A 17 12.12 -4.40 7.39
N CYS A 18 12.23 -5.41 6.50
CA CYS A 18 13.17 -6.51 6.67
C CYS A 18 14.62 -6.05 6.51
N GLU A 19 14.91 -5.21 5.49
CA GLU A 19 16.25 -4.61 5.28
C GLU A 19 16.71 -3.79 6.49
N TYR A 20 15.81 -3.05 7.12
CA TYR A 20 16.10 -2.26 8.32
C TYR A 20 16.06 -3.06 9.63
N GLU A 21 15.89 -4.39 9.57
CA GLU A 21 15.75 -5.27 10.74
C GLU A 21 14.62 -4.84 11.69
N ARG A 22 13.60 -4.17 11.16
CA ARG A 22 12.42 -3.70 11.90
C ARG A 22 11.25 -4.68 11.84
N LEU A 23 11.35 -5.68 10.98
CA LEU A 23 10.37 -6.74 10.81
C LEU A 23 11.12 -8.06 10.62
N GLU A 24 10.93 -8.99 11.55
CA GLU A 24 11.40 -10.37 11.43
C GLU A 24 10.27 -11.22 10.86
N LEU A 25 10.50 -11.83 9.70
CA LEU A 25 9.54 -12.70 9.06
C LEU A 25 9.77 -14.16 9.50
N PRO A 26 8.72 -14.98 9.63
CA PRO A 26 8.87 -16.39 10.01
C PRO A 26 9.54 -17.25 8.93
N VAL A 27 9.69 -16.70 7.72
CA VAL A 27 10.35 -17.31 6.56
C VAL A 27 11.11 -16.22 5.79
N GLU A 28 12.03 -16.64 4.92
CA GLU A 28 12.76 -15.75 4.01
C GLU A 28 11.81 -14.88 3.16
N LEU A 29 12.20 -13.63 2.90
CA LEU A 29 11.37 -12.64 2.21
C LEU A 29 10.77 -13.13 0.86
N PRO A 30 11.50 -13.82 -0.03
CA PRO A 30 10.91 -14.34 -1.27
C PRO A 30 9.82 -15.39 -1.02
N GLU A 31 10.01 -16.25 -0.01
CA GLU A 31 9.05 -17.29 0.36
C GLU A 31 7.82 -16.66 1.01
N TRP A 32 8.01 -15.61 1.82
CA TRP A 32 6.92 -14.84 2.38
C TRP A 32 6.03 -14.24 1.29
N PHE A 33 6.62 -13.62 0.25
CA PHE A 33 5.84 -13.11 -0.89
C PHE A 33 5.09 -14.21 -1.61
N ARG A 34 5.73 -15.36 -1.86
CA ARG A 34 5.08 -16.49 -2.52
C ARG A 34 3.85 -16.96 -1.74
N LEU A 35 3.94 -17.04 -0.41
CA LEU A 35 2.84 -17.43 0.46
C LEU A 35 1.75 -16.35 0.50
N ALA A 36 2.13 -15.08 0.67
CA ALA A 36 1.20 -13.95 0.72
C ALA A 36 0.36 -13.81 -0.57
N LEU A 37 1.01 -13.99 -1.73
CA LEU A 37 0.36 -13.95 -3.05
C LEU A 37 -0.38 -15.24 -3.40
N GLY A 38 -0.13 -16.33 -2.67
CA GLY A 38 -0.85 -17.59 -2.82
C GLY A 38 -2.27 -17.55 -2.24
N TYR A 39 -2.60 -16.57 -1.40
CA TYR A 39 -3.95 -16.42 -0.85
C TYR A 39 -4.92 -15.88 -1.89
N SER A 40 -6.05 -16.60 -2.07
CA SER A 40 -7.15 -16.14 -2.92
C SER A 40 -7.68 -14.80 -2.42
N GLY A 41 -7.65 -13.78 -3.27
CA GLY A 41 -8.14 -12.43 -2.95
C GLY A 41 -7.05 -11.39 -2.70
N VAL A 42 -5.78 -11.78 -2.79
CA VAL A 42 -4.62 -10.88 -2.83
C VAL A 42 -4.15 -10.71 -4.27
N ALA A 43 -3.95 -9.47 -4.70
CA ALA A 43 -3.36 -9.16 -6.00
C ALA A 43 -2.38 -7.98 -5.88
N ILE A 44 -1.27 -8.07 -6.62
CA ILE A 44 -0.35 -6.95 -6.82
C ILE A 44 -0.92 -6.06 -7.92
N LEU A 45 -0.95 -4.76 -7.66
CA LEU A 45 -1.26 -3.75 -8.66
C LEU A 45 0.02 -3.16 -9.24
N GLU A 46 0.05 -2.99 -10.56
CA GLU A 46 1.14 -2.29 -11.24
C GLU A 46 1.06 -0.79 -10.98
N LEU A 47 2.22 -0.14 -10.92
CA LEU A 47 2.30 1.31 -10.88
C LEU A 47 2.06 1.88 -12.28
N THR A 48 0.88 2.46 -12.48
CA THR A 48 0.51 3.09 -13.76
C THR A 48 0.84 4.58 -13.78
N PRO A 49 0.94 5.22 -14.96
CA PRO A 49 1.11 6.67 -15.06
C PRO A 49 0.02 7.47 -14.34
N ASP A 50 -1.22 6.98 -14.33
CA ASP A 50 -2.34 7.62 -13.63
C ASP A 50 -2.12 7.63 -12.11
N ILE A 51 -1.64 6.51 -11.55
CA ILE A 51 -1.28 6.41 -10.13
C ILE A 51 -0.12 7.37 -9.83
N ALA A 52 0.89 7.42 -10.70
CA ALA A 52 2.03 8.32 -10.51
C ALA A 52 1.59 9.80 -10.52
N MET A 53 0.74 10.19 -11.47
CA MET A 53 0.19 11.55 -11.56
C MET A 53 -0.68 11.90 -10.34
N GLU A 54 -1.57 10.99 -9.92
CA GLU A 54 -2.40 11.18 -8.73
C GLU A 54 -1.55 11.31 -7.46
N SER A 55 -0.45 10.54 -7.34
CA SER A 55 0.44 10.59 -6.17
C SER A 55 1.14 11.93 -6.00
N ALA A 56 1.46 12.63 -7.09
CA ALA A 56 2.04 13.96 -7.08
C ALA A 56 1.00 15.07 -6.80
N GLY A 57 -0.29 14.79 -7.02
CA GLY A 57 -1.38 15.76 -6.96
C GLY A 57 -2.30 15.61 -5.74
N LEU A 58 -1.90 14.88 -4.70
CA LEU A 58 -2.77 14.58 -3.56
C LEU A 58 -3.23 15.88 -2.84
N PRO A 59 -4.56 16.08 -2.68
CA PRO A 59 -5.11 17.31 -2.11
C PRO A 59 -4.81 17.49 -0.61
N GLY A 60 -4.94 18.71 -0.10
CA GLY A 60 -4.95 18.98 1.34
C GLY A 60 -3.60 18.89 2.05
N GLY A 61 -2.48 18.98 1.32
CA GLY A 61 -1.14 18.98 1.91
C GLY A 61 -0.73 17.62 2.46
N PHE A 62 -0.81 16.60 1.60
CA PHE A 62 -0.52 15.22 1.97
C PHE A 62 0.94 15.00 2.43
N HIS A 63 1.16 13.92 3.18
CA HIS A 63 2.45 13.52 3.72
C HIS A 63 3.56 13.46 2.64
N ARG A 64 4.81 13.73 3.04
CA ARG A 64 5.97 13.80 2.11
C ARG A 64 6.57 12.44 1.77
N ASP A 65 6.06 11.35 2.34
CA ASP A 65 6.59 10.03 2.04
C ASP A 65 6.09 9.53 0.66
N PRO A 66 7.00 9.24 -0.29
CA PRO A 66 6.61 8.80 -1.62
C PRO A 66 5.87 7.45 -1.66
N ALA A 67 6.14 6.54 -0.73
CA ALA A 67 5.46 5.25 -0.69
C ALA A 67 4.00 5.44 -0.23
N ASP A 68 3.78 6.24 0.82
CA ASP A 68 2.42 6.61 1.26
C ASP A 68 1.63 7.31 0.16
N GLN A 69 2.29 8.20 -0.61
CA GLN A 69 1.66 8.89 -1.74
C GLN A 69 1.19 7.90 -2.80
N ILE A 70 2.03 6.93 -3.16
CA ILE A 70 1.68 5.89 -4.14
C ILE A 70 0.54 5.00 -3.61
N ILE A 71 0.59 4.61 -2.33
CA ILE A 71 -0.44 3.78 -1.69
C ILE A 71 -1.81 4.48 -1.73
N VAL A 72 -1.86 5.75 -1.30
CA VAL A 72 -3.09 6.54 -1.27
C VAL A 72 -3.60 6.85 -2.67
N ALA A 73 -2.71 7.19 -3.60
CA ALA A 73 -3.06 7.40 -5.00
C ALA A 73 -3.64 6.14 -5.63
N THR A 74 -3.04 4.98 -5.38
CA THR A 74 -3.54 3.69 -5.87
C THR A 74 -4.96 3.43 -5.36
N ALA A 75 -5.21 3.64 -4.06
CA ALA A 75 -6.54 3.48 -3.47
C ALA A 75 -7.58 4.42 -4.11
N ARG A 76 -7.20 5.68 -4.36
CA ARG A 76 -8.06 6.70 -4.99
C ARG A 76 -8.35 6.38 -6.46
N VAL A 77 -7.34 6.06 -7.27
CA VAL A 77 -7.49 5.70 -8.68
C VAL A 77 -8.40 4.48 -8.86
N HIS A 78 -8.25 3.47 -8.00
CA HIS A 78 -9.09 2.28 -8.06
C HIS A 78 -10.41 2.38 -7.28
N GLN A 79 -10.67 3.50 -6.61
CA GLN A 79 -11.86 3.73 -5.77
C GLN A 79 -12.09 2.61 -4.73
N VAL A 80 -11.01 2.15 -4.11
CA VAL A 80 -11.02 1.12 -3.08
C VAL A 80 -10.67 1.70 -1.72
N SER A 81 -11.14 1.05 -0.65
CA SER A 81 -10.74 1.43 0.70
C SER A 81 -9.30 1.00 1.00
N LEU A 82 -8.54 1.88 1.63
CA LEU A 82 -7.20 1.61 2.12
C LEU A 82 -7.27 0.99 3.51
N VAL A 83 -6.74 -0.22 3.67
CA VAL A 83 -6.54 -0.84 4.98
C VAL A 83 -5.19 -0.40 5.52
N THR A 84 -5.17 0.30 6.66
CA THR A 84 -3.92 0.78 7.27
C THR A 84 -4.10 1.03 8.76
N SER A 85 -3.05 0.75 9.54
CA SER A 85 -2.97 1.12 10.95
C SER A 85 -2.36 2.51 11.16
N ASP A 86 -1.89 3.19 10.10
CA ASP A 86 -1.32 4.52 10.21
C ASP A 86 -2.43 5.56 10.45
N ARG A 87 -2.40 6.17 11.64
CA ARG A 87 -3.39 7.16 12.07
C ARG A 87 -3.42 8.42 11.20
N LYS A 88 -2.33 8.80 10.54
CA LYS A 88 -2.29 9.94 9.62
C LYS A 88 -3.09 9.63 8.37
N LEU A 89 -2.93 8.42 7.82
CA LEU A 89 -3.68 7.95 6.64
C LEU A 89 -5.16 7.74 6.98
N VAL A 90 -5.48 7.17 8.15
CA VAL A 90 -6.86 7.04 8.64
C VAL A 90 -7.57 8.40 8.77
N ARG A 91 -6.84 9.44 9.19
CA ARG A 91 -7.37 10.81 9.33
C ARG A 91 -7.37 11.61 8.03
N TYR A 92 -6.79 11.08 6.96
CA TYR A 92 -6.71 11.80 5.70
C TYR A 92 -8.07 11.79 4.99
N PRO A 93 -8.74 12.94 4.83
CA PRO A 93 -10.15 12.99 4.42
C PRO A 93 -10.38 12.64 2.95
N HIS A 94 -9.31 12.54 2.16
CA HIS A 94 -9.39 12.31 0.72
C HIS A 94 -9.16 10.84 0.33
N VAL A 95 -9.20 9.90 1.28
CA VAL A 95 -9.19 8.47 0.98
C VAL A 95 -10.11 7.74 1.95
N TRP A 96 -10.84 6.73 1.45
CA TRP A 96 -11.63 5.87 2.32
C TRP A 96 -10.70 4.88 3.00
N THR A 97 -10.81 4.74 4.32
CA THR A 97 -10.02 3.79 5.09
C THR A 97 -10.90 2.78 5.81
N VAL A 98 -10.36 1.59 6.01
CA VAL A 98 -10.91 0.57 6.91
C VAL A 98 -9.83 0.30 7.96
N ALA A 99 -10.16 0.56 9.23
CA ALA A 99 -9.28 0.40 10.37
C ALA A 99 -9.68 -0.82 11.19
#